data_AF-A0AAW4KXV8-F1
#
_entry.id   AF-A0AAW4KXV8-F1
#
_cell.length_a   1.000
_cell.length_b   1.000
_cell.length_c   1.000
_cell.angle_alpha   90.00
_cell.angle_beta   90.00
_cell.angle_gamma   90.00
#
_symmetry.space_group_name_H-M   'P 1'
#
loop_
_entity.id
_entity.type
_entity.pdbx_description
1 polymer ?
#
loop_
_entity_poly.entity_id
_entity_poly.type
_entity_poly.pdbx_seq_one_letter_code
_entity_poly.pdbx_strand_id
1 'polypeptide(L)'
;CEYYALEGLSDLVDNIKRIAELLNPKLQIEGLLRTMFDPRLSLMNDVSAQLKEHFGDQLYDTVIPRNIRLAEAPSYGMPALAYDKSS
;
A
#
# COMPACT_ATOMS: atom_id res chain seq x y z
N CYS A 1 -10.92 8.97 -14.63
CA CYS A 1 -9.56 9.03 -14.04
C CYS A 1 -9.39 8.02 -12.89
N GLU A 2 -10.42 7.24 -12.53
CA GLU A 2 -10.35 6.26 -11.43
C GLU A 2 -9.59 4.96 -11.76
N TYR A 3 -9.27 4.69 -13.03
CA TYR A 3 -8.65 3.43 -13.47
C TYR A 3 -7.12 3.34 -13.25
N TYR A 4 -6.41 4.48 -13.18
CA TYR A 4 -4.95 4.48 -13.27
C TYR A 4 -4.22 3.86 -12.07
N ALA A 5 -4.85 3.77 -10.89
CA ALA A 5 -4.23 3.18 -9.70
C ALA A 5 -4.38 1.64 -9.63
N LEU A 6 -5.46 1.09 -10.20
CA LEU A 6 -5.70 -0.36 -10.17
C LEU A 6 -5.05 -1.08 -11.33
N GLU A 7 -4.96 -0.44 -12.50
CA GLU A 7 -4.28 -1.00 -13.66
C GLU A 7 -2.79 -1.24 -13.37
N GLY A 8 -2.08 -0.22 -12.88
CA GLY A 8 -0.66 -0.36 -12.52
C GLY A 8 -0.40 -1.34 -11.38
N LEU A 9 -1.35 -1.50 -10.45
CA LEU A 9 -1.25 -2.52 -9.41
C LEU A 9 -1.41 -3.93 -9.98
N SER A 10 -2.35 -4.11 -10.92
CA SER A 10 -2.58 -5.39 -11.58
C SER A 10 -1.35 -5.82 -12.39
N ASP A 11 -0.78 -4.88 -13.15
CA ASP A 11 0.45 -5.08 -13.90
C ASP A 11 1.63 -5.46 -12.99
N LEU A 12 1.76 -4.81 -11.82
CA LEU A 12 2.81 -5.15 -10.85
C LEU A 12 2.64 -6.57 -10.31
N VAL A 13 1.41 -6.94 -9.93
CA VAL A 13 1.08 -8.26 -9.41
C VAL A 13 1.40 -9.34 -10.44
N ASP A 14 1.03 -9.14 -11.69
CA ASP A 14 1.28 -10.11 -12.75
C ASP A 14 2.78 -10.22 -13.10
N ASN A 15 3.52 -9.11 -13.05
CA ASN A 15 4.97 -9.16 -13.17
C ASN A 15 5.63 -9.96 -12.03
N ILE A 16 5.18 -9.78 -10.78
CA ILE A 16 5.69 -10.55 -9.64
C ILE A 16 5.39 -12.04 -9.82
N LYS A 17 4.18 -12.42 -10.24
CA LYS A 17 3.83 -13.82 -10.54
C LYS A 17 4.75 -14.41 -11.61
N ARG A 18 5.00 -13.66 -12.70
CA ARG A 18 5.88 -14.11 -13.78
C ARG A 18 7.33 -14.31 -13.30
N ILE A 19 7.83 -13.44 -12.43
CA ILE A 19 9.15 -13.62 -11.80
C ILE A 19 9.16 -14.86 -10.89
N ALA A 20 8.09 -15.09 -10.14
CA ALA A 20 7.98 -16.25 -9.28
C ALA A 20 8.01 -17.56 -10.09
N GLU A 21 7.28 -17.61 -11.20
CA GLU A 21 7.23 -18.78 -12.10
C GLU A 21 8.58 -19.06 -12.80
N LEU A 22 9.28 -18.02 -13.24
CA LEU A 22 10.48 -18.18 -14.09
C LEU A 22 11.80 -18.22 -13.31
N LEU A 23 11.90 -17.51 -12.18
CA LEU A 23 13.19 -17.24 -11.53
C LEU A 23 13.22 -17.64 -10.06
N ASN A 24 12.12 -17.46 -9.32
CA ASN A 24 12.10 -17.72 -7.88
C ASN A 24 10.74 -18.25 -7.41
N PRO A 25 10.52 -19.58 -7.43
CA PRO A 25 9.25 -20.19 -7.01
C PRO A 25 8.87 -19.95 -5.54
N LYS A 26 9.79 -19.45 -4.71
CA LYS A 26 9.52 -19.09 -3.31
C LYS A 26 9.03 -17.64 -3.15
N LEU A 27 9.06 -16.83 -4.19
CA LEU A 27 8.58 -15.45 -4.16
C LEU A 27 7.06 -15.44 -4.03
N GLN A 28 6.56 -14.74 -3.02
CA GLN A 28 5.14 -14.62 -2.73
C GLN A 28 4.80 -13.16 -2.40
N ILE A 29 3.58 -12.76 -2.72
CA ILE A 29 3.02 -11.49 -2.28
C ILE A 29 2.44 -11.73 -0.89
N GLU A 30 3.12 -11.21 0.13
CA GLU A 30 2.65 -11.32 1.52
C GLU A 30 1.34 -10.56 1.73
N GLY A 31 1.23 -9.35 1.18
CA GLY A 31 0.02 -8.55 1.24
C GLY A 31 0.18 -7.13 0.69
N LEU A 32 -0.92 -6.41 0.65
CA LEU A 32 -1.05 -5.05 0.16
C LEU A 32 -1.32 -4.11 1.32
N LEU A 33 -0.52 -3.04 1.43
CA LEU A 33 -0.66 -2.02 2.46
C LEU A 33 -1.08 -0.70 1.83
N ARG A 34 -2.19 -0.13 2.31
CA ARG A 34 -2.65 1.20 1.89
C ARG A 34 -1.85 2.26 2.62
N THR A 35 -1.17 3.13 1.87
CA THR A 35 -0.29 4.18 2.41
C THR A 35 -0.78 5.58 2.08
N MET A 36 -0.41 6.55 2.92
CA MET A 36 -0.83 7.96 2.79
C MET A 36 -2.36 8.13 2.69
N PHE A 37 -3.11 7.22 3.34
CA PHE A 37 -4.56 7.16 3.26
C PHE A 37 -5.21 8.33 4.00
N ASP A 38 -6.25 8.91 3.41
CA ASP A 38 -7.09 9.95 4.01
C ASP A 38 -8.57 9.57 3.81
N PRO A 39 -9.28 9.16 4.88
CA PRO A 39 -10.67 8.71 4.78
C PRO A 39 -11.66 9.82 4.38
N ARG A 40 -11.21 11.09 4.37
CA ARG A 40 -12.04 12.23 3.96
C ARG A 40 -12.13 12.37 2.43
N LEU A 41 -11.25 11.70 1.70
CA LEU A 41 -11.21 11.75 0.24
C LEU A 41 -12.06 10.62 -0.35
N SER A 42 -13.16 10.97 -1.03
CA SER A 42 -14.06 9.99 -1.66
C SER A 42 -13.31 9.01 -2.57
N LEU A 43 -12.42 9.51 -3.42
CA LEU A 43 -11.60 8.69 -4.31
C LEU A 43 -10.79 7.63 -3.56
N MET A 44 -10.22 7.96 -2.39
CA MET A 44 -9.45 6.99 -1.62
C MET A 44 -10.35 5.91 -1.02
N ASN A 45 -11.57 6.27 -0.62
CA ASN A 45 -12.54 5.30 -0.14
C ASN A 45 -13.01 4.38 -1.27
N ASP A 46 -13.28 4.92 -2.46
CA ASP A 46 -13.69 4.14 -3.63
C ASP A 46 -12.60 3.15 -4.05
N VAL A 47 -11.35 3.62 -4.16
CA VAL A 47 -10.19 2.75 -4.44
C VAL A 47 -10.00 1.71 -3.34
N SER A 48 -10.16 2.08 -2.07
CA SER A 48 -10.04 1.13 -0.96
C SER A 48 -11.12 0.05 -0.99
N ALA A 49 -12.35 0.37 -1.41
CA ALA A 49 -13.42 -0.60 -1.56
C ALA A 49 -13.09 -1.58 -2.69
N GLN A 50 -12.62 -1.08 -3.84
CA GLN A 50 -12.21 -1.93 -4.95
C GLN A 50 -11.03 -2.83 -4.58
N LEU A 51 -10.01 -2.30 -3.89
CA LEU A 51 -8.88 -3.13 -3.42
C LEU A 51 -9.36 -4.25 -2.51
N LYS A 52 -10.34 -3.98 -1.64
CA LYS A 52 -10.88 -4.99 -0.73
C LYS A 52 -11.67 -6.07 -1.48
N GLU A 53 -12.43 -5.69 -2.51
CA GLU A 53 -13.14 -6.62 -3.39
C GLU A 53 -12.18 -7.54 -4.17
N HIS A 54 -11.07 -6.99 -4.68
CA HIS A 54 -10.16 -7.72 -5.57
C HIS A 54 -9.10 -8.55 -4.82
N PHE A 55 -8.60 -8.05 -3.68
CA PHE A 55 -7.46 -8.65 -2.99
C PHE A 55 -7.82 -9.32 -1.66
N GLY A 56 -9.03 -9.12 -1.14
CA GLY A 56 -9.54 -9.81 0.04
C GLY A 56 -8.54 -9.86 1.19
N ASP A 57 -8.19 -11.09 1.60
CA ASP A 57 -7.29 -11.36 2.73
C ASP A 57 -5.83 -10.93 2.49
N GLN A 58 -5.43 -10.65 1.24
CA GLN A 58 -4.12 -10.09 0.96
C GLN A 58 -4.07 -8.59 1.28
N LEU A 59 -5.21 -7.90 1.40
CA LEU A 59 -5.24 -6.50 1.78
C LEU A 59 -5.21 -6.38 3.31
N TYR A 60 -4.15 -5.77 3.85
CA TYR A 60 -4.07 -5.51 5.29
C TYR A 60 -5.20 -4.57 5.74
N ASP A 61 -5.83 -4.89 6.87
CA ASP A 61 -6.80 -3.98 7.53
C ASP A 61 -6.12 -2.69 7.99
N THR A 62 -4.86 -2.79 8.43
CA THR A 62 -4.02 -1.65 8.80
C THR A 62 -3.81 -0.72 7.60
N VAL A 63 -3.92 0.58 7.84
CA VAL A 63 -3.60 1.63 6.85
C VAL A 63 -2.55 2.57 7.44
N ILE A 64 -1.65 3.09 6.61
CA ILE A 64 -0.74 4.16 7.00
C ILE A 64 -1.40 5.49 6.62
N PRO A 65 -1.88 6.29 7.59
CA PRO A 65 -2.56 7.54 7.28
C PRO A 65 -1.58 8.58 6.73
N ARG A 66 -2.11 9.59 6.06
CA ARG A 66 -1.32 10.79 5.73
C ARG A 66 -0.98 11.56 7.01
N ASN A 67 0.28 11.53 7.43
CA ASN A 67 0.77 12.21 8.62
C ASN A 67 2.00 13.08 8.27
N ILE A 68 1.99 14.34 8.69
CA ILE A 68 3.09 15.31 8.45
C ILE A 68 4.36 14.87 9.21
N ARG A 69 4.24 14.35 10.44
CA ARG A 69 5.36 13.83 11.23
C ARG A 69 6.05 12.65 10.56
N LEU A 70 5.28 11.77 9.90
CA LEU A 70 5.83 10.68 9.10
C LEU A 70 6.68 11.21 7.93
N ALA A 71 6.26 12.31 7.30
CA ALA A 71 7.00 12.95 6.22
C ALA A 71 8.24 13.73 6.71
N GLU A 72 8.23 14.23 7.94
CA GLU A 72 9.34 14.97 8.56
C GLU A 72 10.44 14.04 9.08
N ALA A 73 10.10 12.84 9.58
CA ALA A 73 11.05 11.92 10.20
C ALA A 73 12.34 11.63 9.38
N PRO A 74 12.27 11.44 8.04
CA PRO A 74 13.47 11.27 7.22
C PRO A 74 14.45 12.46 7.29
N SER A 75 13.96 13.69 7.38
CA SER A 75 14.80 14.89 7.50
C SER A 75 15.58 14.96 8.81
N TYR A 76 15.13 14.25 9.84
CA TYR A 76 15.82 14.10 11.13
C TYR A 76 16.67 12.83 11.21
N GLY A 77 16.72 12.01 10.15
CA GLY A 77 17.45 10.75 10.14
C GLY A 77 16.91 9.72 11.13
N MET A 78 15.64 9.83 11.54
CA MET A 78 15.03 8.98 12.55
C MET A 78 13.88 8.15 11.95
N PRO A 79 13.71 6.89 12.38
CA PRO A 79 12.48 6.14 12.07
C PRO A 79 11.24 6.86 12.61
N ALA A 80 10.11 6.75 11.92
CA ALA A 80 8.86 7.41 12.29
C ALA A 80 8.43 7.12 13.74
N LEU A 81 8.53 5.85 14.16
CA LEU A 81 8.22 5.41 15.52
C LEU A 81 9.17 5.98 16.58
N ALA A 82 10.38 6.39 16.20
CA ALA A 82 11.31 7.04 17.13
C ALA A 82 11.09 8.56 17.16
N TYR A 83 10.73 9.14 16.02
CA TYR A 83 10.46 10.57 15.87
C TYR A 83 9.18 11.01 16.59
N ASP A 84 8.10 10.23 16.46
CA ASP A 84 6.85 10.47 17.18
C ASP A 84 6.11 9.16 17.47
N LYS A 85 6.16 8.72 18.73
CA LYS A 85 5.53 7.48 19.23
C LYS A 85 4.01 7.59 19.41
N SER A 86 3.48 8.81 19.45
CA SER A 86 2.08 9.10 19.80
C SER A 86 1.20 9.44 18.59
N SER A 87 1.78 9.47 17.39
CA SER A 87 1.16 9.85 16.12
C SER A 87 0.43 8.73 15.40
#